data_AF-X8IYA9-F1
#
_entry.id   AF-X8IYA9-F1
#
_cell.length_a   1.000
_cell.length_b   1.000
_cell.length_c   1.000
_cell.angle_alpha   90.00
_cell.angle_beta   90.00
_cell.angle_gamma   90.00
#
_symmetry.space_group_name_H-M   'P 1'
#
loop_
_entity.id
_entity.type
_entity.pdbx_description
1 polymer ?
#
loop_
_entity_poly.entity_id
_entity_poly.type
_entity_poly.pdbx_seq_one_letter_code
_entity_poly.pdbx_strand_id
1 'polypeptide(L)'
;MLKLTAGPKNSEPEPDPDAVTRAALGGKKILCRVCQGDHFTTKCPYKDTLGLGGGDDMPPPEDGPAARPEQPTGNKYVPPSMRAGAGRGGGESMYRNNRDDLPTLRVTNVSEDTQEDDLRELFIKFGRVARVYVGRDRETGAGKGYAFVSFEDKANAERAMAKIHGMGYDNLILNVQWSQPREPRPA
;
A
#
# COMPACT_ATOMS: atom_id res chain seq x y z
N MET A 1 32.47 -26.69 54.85
CA MET A 1 31.66 -25.48 54.62
C MET A 1 32.01 -24.91 53.25
N LEU A 2 30.96 -24.68 52.43
CA LEU A 2 30.81 -23.80 51.25
C LEU A 2 31.82 -23.91 50.07
N LYS A 3 31.44 -24.48 48.91
CA LYS A 3 30.67 -23.89 47.77
C LYS A 3 31.40 -22.72 47.07
N LEU A 4 31.84 -22.92 45.81
CA LEU A 4 31.32 -22.27 44.59
C LEU A 4 32.27 -22.47 43.39
N THR A 5 31.72 -23.07 42.34
CA THR A 5 32.23 -23.15 40.97
C THR A 5 32.29 -21.77 40.32
N ALA A 6 33.40 -21.43 39.67
CA ALA A 6 33.51 -20.25 38.80
C ALA A 6 33.82 -20.73 37.36
N GLY A 7 32.82 -20.65 36.48
CA GLY A 7 33.00 -20.88 35.05
C GLY A 7 33.49 -19.62 34.33
N PRO A 8 34.36 -19.74 33.31
CA PRO A 8 34.57 -18.66 32.36
C PRO A 8 33.70 -18.85 31.12
N LYS A 9 32.64 -18.02 31.08
CA LYS A 9 32.10 -17.29 29.92
C LYS A 9 32.07 -18.05 28.58
N ASN A 10 30.93 -18.67 28.31
CA ASN A 10 30.44 -18.90 26.95
C ASN A 10 30.33 -17.53 26.25
N SER A 11 31.25 -17.24 25.33
CA SER A 11 31.04 -16.20 24.33
C SER A 11 30.15 -16.81 23.26
N GLU A 12 28.84 -16.59 23.36
CA GLU A 12 27.93 -16.86 22.26
C GLU A 12 28.49 -16.17 21.00
N PRO A 13 28.65 -16.89 19.87
CA PRO A 13 28.88 -16.21 18.61
C PRO A 13 27.60 -15.44 18.28
N GLU A 14 27.69 -14.10 18.22
CA GLU A 14 26.62 -13.28 17.70
C GLU A 14 26.19 -13.83 16.32
N PRO A 15 24.88 -13.99 16.06
CA PRO A 15 24.44 -14.48 14.76
C PRO A 15 24.75 -13.41 13.70
N ASP A 16 25.74 -13.71 12.86
CA ASP A 16 26.11 -12.92 11.70
C ASP A 16 24.85 -12.59 10.88
N PRO A 17 24.49 -11.31 10.69
CA PRO A 17 23.20 -10.91 10.12
C PRO A 17 23.04 -11.37 8.67
N ASP A 18 24.14 -11.71 7.99
CA ASP A 18 24.12 -12.26 6.65
C ASP A 18 23.60 -13.71 6.58
N ALA A 19 23.67 -14.49 7.67
CA ALA A 19 23.17 -15.86 7.70
C ALA A 19 21.63 -15.91 7.67
N VAL A 20 20.98 -14.99 8.38
CA VAL A 20 19.51 -14.90 8.45
C VAL A 20 18.93 -14.49 7.09
N THR A 21 19.57 -13.54 6.39
CA THR A 21 19.11 -13.11 5.06
C THR A 21 19.32 -14.20 4.00
N ARG A 22 20.40 -14.98 4.11
CA ARG A 22 20.64 -16.15 3.23
C ARG A 22 19.62 -17.26 3.45
N ALA A 23 19.23 -17.52 4.70
CA ALA A 23 18.18 -18.48 5.03
C ALA A 23 16.80 -18.06 4.48
N ALA A 24 16.47 -16.75 4.53
CA ALA A 24 15.22 -16.20 4.01
C ALA A 24 15.07 -16.33 2.48
N LEU A 25 16.19 -16.38 1.73
CA LEU A 25 16.19 -16.47 0.27
C LEU A 25 16.11 -17.92 -0.26
N GLY A 26 16.00 -18.93 0.61
CA GLY A 26 15.60 -20.29 0.23
C GLY A 26 16.39 -20.87 -0.95
N GLY A 27 17.72 -20.73 -0.94
CA GLY A 27 18.60 -21.30 -1.97
C GLY A 27 18.65 -20.54 -3.31
N LYS A 28 18.05 -19.34 -3.39
CA LYS A 28 18.12 -18.48 -4.59
C LYS A 28 19.46 -17.75 -4.62
N LYS A 29 20.18 -17.83 -5.75
CA LYS A 29 21.47 -17.15 -5.94
C LYS A 29 21.29 -15.62 -5.88
N ILE A 30 22.03 -14.96 -5.00
CA ILE A 30 22.06 -13.50 -4.86
C ILE A 30 23.00 -12.94 -5.95
N LEU A 31 22.47 -12.12 -6.86
CA LEU A 31 23.24 -11.48 -7.92
C LEU A 31 23.52 -10.02 -7.55
N CYS A 32 24.78 -9.60 -7.67
CA CYS A 32 25.19 -8.23 -7.41
C CYS A 32 24.65 -7.29 -8.50
N ARG A 33 23.99 -6.20 -8.11
CA ARG A 33 23.44 -5.23 -9.08
C ARG A 33 24.53 -4.41 -9.78
N VAL A 34 25.74 -4.35 -9.22
CA VAL A 34 26.86 -3.53 -9.73
C VAL A 34 27.72 -4.31 -10.75
N CYS A 35 27.95 -5.60 -10.54
CA CYS A 35 28.85 -6.39 -11.39
C CYS A 35 28.32 -7.79 -11.76
N GLN A 36 27.08 -8.10 -11.40
CA GLN A 36 26.41 -9.39 -11.67
C GLN A 36 27.06 -10.64 -11.06
N GLY A 37 28.05 -10.51 -10.17
CA GLY A 37 28.64 -11.64 -9.43
C GLY A 37 27.76 -12.17 -8.29
N ASP A 38 28.06 -13.36 -7.78
CA ASP A 38 27.30 -14.04 -6.70
C ASP A 38 27.56 -13.44 -5.29
N HIS A 39 27.27 -12.14 -5.11
CA HIS A 39 27.38 -11.45 -3.81
C HIS A 39 26.37 -10.29 -3.68
N PHE A 40 26.15 -9.84 -2.46
CA PHE A 40 25.29 -8.67 -2.20
C PHE A 40 25.96 -7.39 -2.71
N THR A 41 25.17 -6.47 -3.28
CA THR A 41 25.66 -5.16 -3.74
C THR A 41 26.42 -4.37 -2.67
N THR A 42 26.16 -4.63 -1.39
CA THR A 42 26.86 -4.03 -0.24
C THR A 42 28.28 -4.53 -0.03
N LYS A 43 28.62 -5.73 -0.50
CA LYS A 43 29.94 -6.37 -0.38
C LYS A 43 30.64 -6.54 -1.74
N CYS A 44 30.30 -5.69 -2.71
CA CYS A 44 30.85 -5.77 -4.05
C CYS A 44 32.29 -5.25 -4.10
N PRO A 45 33.27 -6.07 -4.54
CA PRO A 45 34.69 -5.68 -4.59
C PRO A 45 34.98 -4.57 -5.61
N TYR A 46 34.03 -4.26 -6.49
CA TYR A 46 34.12 -3.19 -7.49
C TYR A 46 33.22 -1.99 -7.19
N LYS A 47 32.57 -1.95 -6.01
CA LYS A 47 31.63 -0.89 -5.65
C LYS A 47 32.28 0.50 -5.66
N ASP A 48 33.53 0.59 -5.21
CA ASP A 48 34.29 1.84 -5.19
C ASP A 48 34.93 2.19 -6.54
N THR A 49 34.92 1.28 -7.52
CA THR A 49 35.56 1.47 -8.84
C THR A 49 34.60 1.89 -9.97
N LEU A 50 33.28 1.76 -9.78
CA LEU A 50 32.27 2.13 -10.77
C LEU A 50 31.41 3.34 -10.36
N GLY A 51 32.03 4.33 -9.71
CA GLY A 51 31.61 5.74 -9.80
C GLY A 51 30.17 6.08 -9.38
N LEU A 52 29.56 5.30 -8.50
CA LEU A 52 28.26 5.61 -7.89
C LEU A 52 28.39 5.65 -6.36
N GLY A 53 29.45 6.30 -5.90
CA GLY A 53 29.50 6.97 -4.60
C GLY A 53 29.44 8.47 -4.88
N GLY A 54 28.43 9.15 -4.35
CA GLY A 54 28.39 10.60 -4.38
C GLY A 54 29.53 11.19 -3.56
N GLY A 55 30.10 12.28 -4.06
CA GLY A 55 30.96 13.18 -3.31
C GLY A 55 32.36 13.34 -3.89
N ASP A 56 32.65 14.58 -4.32
CA ASP A 56 33.98 15.20 -4.34
C ASP A 56 34.92 14.85 -5.51
N ASP A 57 34.68 15.47 -6.68
CA ASP A 57 35.69 16.28 -7.41
C ASP A 57 35.01 16.98 -8.60
N MET A 58 34.71 18.28 -8.47
CA MET A 58 34.30 19.14 -9.58
C MET A 58 35.23 20.36 -9.56
N PRO A 59 35.98 20.64 -10.65
CA PRO A 59 36.96 21.72 -10.67
C PRO A 59 36.29 23.09 -10.51
N PRO A 60 36.98 24.07 -9.90
CA PRO A 60 36.40 25.39 -9.64
C PRO A 60 36.19 26.15 -10.95
N PRO A 61 35.02 26.78 -11.17
CA PRO A 61 34.84 27.75 -12.24
C PRO A 61 35.55 29.06 -11.88
N GLU A 62 36.36 29.53 -12.82
CA GLU A 62 37.13 30.77 -12.81
C GLU A 62 36.24 32.04 -12.88
N ASP A 63 36.57 32.98 -12.00
CA ASP A 63 36.32 34.44 -11.95
C ASP A 63 34.97 35.08 -12.40
N GLY A 64 34.24 35.67 -11.42
CA GLY A 64 33.25 36.73 -11.66
C GLY A 64 32.16 36.84 -10.57
N PRO A 65 31.98 37.97 -9.84
CA PRO A 65 31.44 37.95 -8.49
C PRO A 65 29.92 38.15 -8.40
N ALA A 66 29.25 37.30 -7.62
CA ALA A 66 27.98 37.66 -6.99
C ALA A 66 27.91 37.08 -5.58
N ALA A 67 27.69 37.98 -4.63
CA ALA A 67 27.83 37.80 -3.19
C ALA A 67 27.10 36.56 -2.63
N ARG A 68 27.81 35.80 -1.77
CA ARG A 68 27.24 34.75 -0.93
C ARG A 68 26.65 35.39 0.35
N PRO A 69 25.40 35.11 0.75
CA PRO A 69 25.05 35.16 2.15
C PRO A 69 25.42 33.83 2.81
N GLU A 70 26.13 33.96 3.92
CA GLU A 70 26.64 32.95 4.83
C GLU A 70 25.50 32.02 5.34
N GLN A 71 25.67 30.70 5.22
CA GLN A 71 24.78 29.73 5.88
C GLN A 71 25.41 29.31 7.22
N PRO A 72 24.70 29.46 8.35
CA PRO A 72 25.18 28.98 9.63
C PRO A 72 25.05 27.45 9.71
N THR A 73 26.09 26.87 10.30
CA THR A 73 26.24 25.46 10.58
C THR A 73 25.11 24.94 11.47
N GLY A 74 24.53 23.79 11.10
CA GLY A 74 23.50 23.15 11.92
C GLY A 74 22.81 22.01 11.20
N ASN A 75 23.36 20.80 11.34
CA ASN A 75 22.71 19.56 10.92
C ASN A 75 21.39 19.34 11.70
N LYS A 76 20.30 19.90 11.20
CA LYS A 76 18.94 19.47 11.52
C LYS A 76 18.37 18.86 10.24
N TYR A 77 18.28 17.53 10.23
CA TYR A 77 17.68 16.82 9.11
C TYR A 77 16.24 17.33 8.90
N VAL A 78 16.01 17.94 7.75
CA VAL A 78 14.68 18.40 7.33
C VAL A 78 14.00 17.22 6.63
N PRO A 79 12.91 16.66 7.18
CA PRO A 79 12.23 15.52 6.58
C PRO A 79 11.77 15.88 5.14
N PRO A 80 11.73 14.90 4.21
CA PRO A 80 11.44 15.13 2.79
C PRO A 80 10.18 15.96 2.52
N SER A 81 9.18 15.87 3.41
CA SER A 81 7.93 16.64 3.33
C SER A 81 8.07 18.15 3.59
N MET A 82 9.20 18.60 4.11
CA MET A 82 9.46 20.00 4.50
C MET A 82 10.55 20.67 3.65
N ARG A 83 11.07 19.99 2.62
CA ARG A 83 12.01 20.59 1.66
C ARG A 83 11.23 21.50 0.71
N ALA A 84 11.55 22.80 0.67
CA ALA A 84 11.03 23.71 -0.34
C ALA A 84 11.42 23.21 -1.73
N GLY A 85 10.43 22.81 -2.53
CA GLY A 85 10.61 22.15 -3.84
C GLY A 85 10.23 20.66 -3.87
N ALA A 86 9.99 20.02 -2.73
CA ALA A 86 9.26 18.75 -2.67
C ALA A 86 7.76 19.03 -2.81
N GLY A 87 7.35 19.39 -4.03
CA GLY A 87 5.93 19.45 -4.38
C GLY A 87 5.27 18.12 -4.04
N ARG A 88 4.34 18.16 -3.07
CA ARG A 88 3.25 17.20 -2.83
C ARG A 88 3.52 15.80 -3.40
N GLY A 89 4.45 15.07 -2.78
CA GLY A 89 4.57 13.62 -2.97
C GLY A 89 3.38 12.90 -2.32
N GLY A 90 2.18 13.08 -2.89
CA GLY A 90 0.99 12.32 -2.56
C GLY A 90 1.11 10.90 -3.09
N GLY A 91 2.00 10.11 -2.48
CA GLY A 91 2.22 8.70 -2.84
C GLY A 91 1.09 7.76 -2.41
N GLU A 92 0.09 8.26 -1.68
CA GLU A 92 -1.01 7.45 -1.13
C GLU A 92 -2.39 7.87 -1.67
N SER A 93 -2.48 8.99 -2.40
CA SER A 93 -3.77 9.58 -2.82
C SER A 93 -4.19 9.23 -4.25
N MET A 94 -3.28 8.78 -5.12
CA MET A 94 -3.64 8.52 -6.53
C MET A 94 -4.57 7.32 -6.74
N TYR A 95 -4.69 6.40 -5.77
CA TYR A 95 -5.58 5.24 -5.84
C TYR A 95 -6.89 5.40 -5.05
N ARG A 96 -7.03 6.47 -4.25
CA ARG A 96 -8.24 6.71 -3.44
C ARG A 96 -9.27 7.51 -4.22
N ASN A 97 -8.84 8.57 -4.91
CA ASN A 97 -9.74 9.46 -5.66
C ASN A 97 -10.60 8.75 -6.72
N ASN A 98 -10.06 7.72 -7.40
CA ASN A 98 -10.81 7.01 -8.42
C ASN A 98 -11.84 6.03 -7.85
N ARG A 99 -11.84 5.79 -6.54
CA ARG A 99 -12.75 4.85 -5.86
C ARG A 99 -14.04 5.52 -5.40
N ASP A 100 -13.96 6.83 -5.15
CA ASP A 100 -15.02 7.65 -4.59
C ASP A 100 -15.89 8.31 -5.69
N ASP A 101 -15.41 8.36 -6.93
CA ASP A 101 -16.16 8.88 -8.10
C ASP A 101 -16.95 7.81 -8.87
N LEU A 102 -16.73 6.52 -8.56
CA LEU A 102 -17.42 5.44 -9.28
C LEU A 102 -18.92 5.44 -8.99
N PRO A 103 -19.77 5.24 -10.02
CA PRO A 103 -21.21 5.15 -9.86
C PRO A 103 -21.55 3.94 -8.98
N THR A 104 -21.87 4.22 -7.72
CA THR A 104 -22.07 3.21 -6.69
C THR A 104 -23.55 3.11 -6.35
N LEU A 105 -24.06 1.88 -6.34
CA LEU A 105 -25.41 1.54 -5.93
C LEU A 105 -25.39 0.98 -4.51
N ARG A 106 -26.33 1.42 -3.68
CA ARG A 106 -26.62 0.84 -2.38
C ARG A 106 -27.79 -0.12 -2.53
N VAL A 107 -27.56 -1.38 -2.18
CA VAL A 107 -28.58 -2.42 -2.10
C VAL A 107 -28.96 -2.59 -0.64
N THR A 108 -30.25 -2.60 -0.35
CA THR A 108 -30.82 -2.79 0.99
C THR A 108 -31.81 -3.95 0.97
N ASN A 109 -32.08 -4.51 2.15
CA ASN A 109 -32.92 -5.68 2.34
C ASN A 109 -32.34 -6.96 1.69
N VAL A 110 -31.01 -7.09 1.77
CA VAL A 110 -30.27 -8.27 1.32
C VAL A 110 -30.33 -9.35 2.40
N SER A 111 -30.38 -10.64 2.03
CA SER A 111 -30.32 -11.74 3.01
C SER A 111 -28.97 -11.75 3.75
N GLU A 112 -28.99 -12.28 4.97
CA GLU A 112 -27.79 -12.46 5.79
C GLU A 112 -26.83 -13.51 5.22
N ASP A 113 -27.36 -14.49 4.49
CA ASP A 113 -26.58 -15.54 3.81
C ASP A 113 -25.89 -15.05 2.54
N THR A 114 -26.42 -13.99 1.90
CA THR A 114 -25.93 -13.50 0.61
C THR A 114 -24.47 -13.05 0.71
N GLN A 115 -23.63 -13.57 -0.19
CA GLN A 115 -22.22 -13.21 -0.29
C GLN A 115 -21.97 -12.11 -1.33
N GLU A 116 -20.74 -11.60 -1.29
CA GLU A 116 -20.25 -10.65 -2.28
C GLU A 116 -20.29 -11.25 -3.71
N ASP A 117 -20.01 -12.55 -3.82
CA ASP A 117 -19.97 -13.27 -5.09
C ASP A 117 -21.37 -13.40 -5.70
N ASP A 118 -22.39 -13.74 -4.91
CA ASP A 118 -23.79 -13.84 -5.37
C ASP A 118 -24.28 -12.51 -5.98
N LEU A 119 -24.02 -11.41 -5.28
CA LEU A 119 -24.37 -10.07 -5.79
C LEU A 119 -23.59 -9.76 -7.06
N ARG A 120 -22.30 -10.09 -7.11
CA ARG A 120 -21.47 -9.90 -8.30
C ARG A 120 -22.05 -10.65 -9.49
N GLU A 121 -22.43 -11.92 -9.33
CA GLU A 121 -23.05 -12.73 -10.38
C GLU A 121 -24.44 -12.23 -10.79
N LEU A 122 -25.20 -11.64 -9.87
CA LEU A 122 -26.48 -11.01 -10.19
C LEU A 122 -26.28 -9.75 -11.04
N PHE A 123 -25.33 -8.90 -10.66
CA PHE A 123 -25.09 -7.60 -11.28
C PHE A 123 -24.28 -7.67 -12.58
N ILE A 124 -23.46 -8.71 -12.79
CA ILE A 124 -22.64 -8.88 -14.00
C ILE A 124 -23.47 -8.97 -15.29
N LYS A 125 -24.73 -9.42 -15.19
CA LYS A 125 -25.68 -9.52 -16.30
C LYS A 125 -26.07 -8.15 -16.87
N PHE A 126 -25.93 -7.09 -16.08
CA PHE A 126 -26.30 -5.72 -16.45
C PHE A 126 -25.10 -4.88 -16.86
N GLY A 127 -23.91 -5.19 -16.35
CA GLY A 127 -22.67 -4.54 -16.75
C GLY A 127 -21.46 -4.97 -15.91
N ARG A 128 -20.31 -4.35 -16.17
CA ARG A 128 -19.08 -4.65 -15.43
C ARG A 128 -19.12 -4.00 -14.05
N VAL A 129 -18.89 -4.84 -13.04
CA VAL A 129 -18.84 -4.45 -11.63
C VAL A 129 -17.38 -4.20 -11.25
N ALA A 130 -17.07 -2.98 -10.85
CA ALA A 130 -15.73 -2.59 -10.39
C ALA A 130 -15.46 -3.12 -8.99
N ARG A 131 -16.46 -3.03 -8.10
CA ARG A 131 -16.32 -3.45 -6.70
C ARG A 131 -17.67 -3.83 -6.11
N VAL A 132 -17.67 -4.84 -5.24
CA VAL A 132 -18.79 -5.14 -4.35
C VAL A 132 -18.29 -5.03 -2.91
N TYR A 133 -19.20 -4.70 -2.00
CA TYR A 133 -18.95 -4.71 -0.57
C TYR A 133 -20.23 -5.06 0.17
N VAL A 134 -20.21 -6.13 0.96
CA VAL A 134 -21.33 -6.53 1.81
C VAL A 134 -21.10 -6.04 3.23
N GLY A 135 -22.08 -5.32 3.78
CA GLY A 135 -22.05 -4.85 5.15
C GLY A 135 -22.35 -5.99 6.12
N ARG A 136 -21.31 -6.56 6.71
CA ARG A 136 -21.45 -7.54 7.79
C ARG A 136 -21.13 -6.92 9.14
N ASP A 137 -21.89 -7.32 10.15
CA ASP A 137 -21.56 -6.99 11.52
C ASP A 137 -20.33 -7.78 11.95
N ARG A 138 -19.38 -7.09 12.59
CA ARG A 138 -18.08 -7.66 12.94
C ARG A 138 -18.11 -8.40 14.28
N GLU A 139 -19.13 -8.18 15.09
CA GLU A 139 -19.30 -8.82 16.40
C GLU A 139 -20.16 -10.08 16.28
N THR A 140 -21.27 -10.01 15.54
CA THR A 140 -22.18 -11.16 15.38
C THR A 140 -21.91 -11.99 14.12
N GLY A 141 -21.15 -11.44 13.16
CA GLY A 141 -20.93 -12.07 11.85
C GLY A 141 -22.15 -12.04 10.93
N ALA A 142 -23.31 -11.59 11.42
CA ALA A 142 -24.55 -11.52 10.66
C ALA A 142 -24.49 -10.39 9.62
N GLY A 143 -25.11 -10.62 8.45
CA GLY A 143 -25.28 -9.58 7.45
C GLY A 143 -26.18 -8.45 7.97
N LYS A 144 -25.75 -7.19 7.85
CA LYS A 144 -26.60 -6.04 8.19
C LYS A 144 -27.69 -5.76 7.14
N GLY A 145 -27.88 -6.67 6.19
CA GLY A 145 -28.88 -6.55 5.12
C GLY A 145 -28.62 -5.40 4.15
N TYR A 146 -27.38 -4.93 4.01
CA TYR A 146 -27.00 -3.94 3.02
C TYR A 146 -25.71 -4.30 2.30
N ALA A 147 -25.63 -3.88 1.05
CA ALA A 147 -24.45 -4.02 0.21
C ALA A 147 -24.24 -2.77 -0.64
N PHE A 148 -23.01 -2.59 -1.12
CA PHE A 148 -22.60 -1.51 -2.01
C PHE A 148 -21.96 -2.12 -3.24
N VAL A 149 -22.39 -1.69 -4.42
CA VAL A 149 -21.93 -2.19 -5.71
C VAL A 149 -21.50 -1.01 -6.55
N SER A 150 -20.21 -0.90 -6.81
CA SER A 150 -19.63 0.13 -7.69
C SER A 150 -19.50 -0.43 -9.10
N PHE A 151 -20.07 0.27 -10.07
CA PHE A 151 -19.94 -0.04 -11.49
C PHE A 151 -18.82 0.77 -12.13
N GLU A 152 -18.32 0.29 -13.28
CA GLU A 152 -17.41 1.08 -14.11
C GLU A 152 -18.18 2.19 -14.88
N ASP A 153 -19.40 1.90 -15.32
CA ASP A 153 -20.23 2.82 -16.10
C ASP A 153 -21.53 3.19 -15.38
N LYS A 154 -21.90 4.48 -15.42
CA LYS A 154 -23.16 4.98 -14.85
C LYS A 154 -24.39 4.40 -15.56
N ALA A 155 -24.33 4.25 -16.89
CA ALA A 155 -25.45 3.71 -17.68
C ALA A 155 -25.80 2.27 -17.30
N ASN A 156 -24.79 1.45 -16.98
CA ASN A 156 -25.00 0.08 -16.53
C ASN A 156 -25.62 0.05 -15.12
N ALA A 157 -25.18 0.94 -14.23
CA ALA A 157 -25.76 1.10 -12.91
C ALA A 157 -27.25 1.54 -12.96
N GLU A 158 -27.62 2.45 -13.86
CA GLU A 158 -29.02 2.87 -14.07
C GLU A 158 -29.91 1.70 -14.49
N ARG A 159 -29.45 0.89 -15.45
CA ARG A 159 -30.18 -0.30 -15.91
C ARG A 159 -30.32 -1.36 -14.81
N ALA A 160 -29.24 -1.59 -14.07
CA ALA A 160 -29.24 -2.51 -12.94
C ALA A 160 -30.23 -2.06 -11.85
N MET A 161 -30.23 -0.78 -11.50
CA MET A 161 -31.18 -0.21 -10.55
C MET A 161 -32.62 -0.45 -10.99
N ALA A 162 -32.98 -0.07 -12.22
CA ALA A 162 -34.35 -0.20 -12.71
C ALA A 162 -34.86 -1.65 -12.75
N LYS A 163 -33.97 -2.64 -12.94
CA LYS A 163 -34.37 -4.05 -13.06
C LYS A 163 -34.33 -4.81 -11.75
N ILE A 164 -33.36 -4.53 -10.88
CA ILE A 164 -33.16 -5.23 -9.60
C ILE A 164 -33.98 -4.60 -8.48
N HIS A 165 -34.26 -3.30 -8.54
CA HIS A 165 -35.12 -2.65 -7.56
C HIS A 165 -36.53 -3.26 -7.59
N GLY A 166 -36.95 -3.83 -6.46
CA GLY A 166 -38.24 -4.52 -6.33
C GLY A 166 -38.22 -5.99 -6.77
N MET A 167 -37.04 -6.55 -7.11
CA MET A 167 -36.89 -7.97 -7.40
C MET A 167 -36.83 -8.79 -6.10
N GLY A 168 -37.53 -9.92 -6.08
CA GLY A 168 -37.42 -10.90 -5.00
C GLY A 168 -36.14 -11.75 -5.14
N TYR A 169 -35.34 -11.81 -4.08
CA TYR A 169 -34.13 -12.64 -3.96
C TYR A 169 -34.07 -13.22 -2.53
N ASP A 170 -33.88 -14.53 -2.38
CA ASP A 170 -33.89 -15.22 -1.07
C ASP A 170 -35.10 -14.88 -0.17
N ASN A 171 -36.29 -14.83 -0.77
CA ASN A 171 -37.56 -14.49 -0.09
C ASN A 171 -37.66 -13.03 0.40
N LEU A 172 -36.70 -12.18 0.05
CA LEU A 172 -36.66 -10.76 0.38
C LEU A 172 -36.76 -9.92 -0.89
N ILE A 173 -37.43 -8.76 -0.81
CA ILE A 173 -37.51 -7.84 -1.94
C ILE A 173 -36.33 -6.88 -1.85
N LEU A 174 -35.42 -6.94 -2.82
CA LEU A 174 -34.25 -6.07 -2.85
C LEU A 174 -34.64 -4.63 -3.21
N ASN A 175 -34.06 -3.69 -2.49
CA ASN A 175 -34.21 -2.26 -2.77
C ASN A 175 -32.87 -1.65 -3.14
N VAL A 176 -32.78 -1.10 -4.35
CA VAL A 176 -31.55 -0.54 -4.93
C VAL A 176 -31.68 0.97 -5.12
N GLN A 177 -30.74 1.74 -4.58
CA GLN A 177 -30.71 3.20 -4.69
C GLN A 177 -29.30 3.69 -5.01
N TRP A 178 -29.16 4.94 -5.46
CA TRP A 178 -27.84 5.55 -5.62
C TRP A 178 -27.17 5.69 -4.25
N SER A 179 -25.92 5.23 -4.14
CA SER A 179 -25.12 5.44 -2.95
C SER A 179 -24.62 6.87 -2.94
N GLN A 180 -24.71 7.52 -1.78
CA GLN A 180 -23.93 8.73 -1.56
C GLN A 180 -22.45 8.36 -1.43
N PRO A 181 -21.53 9.22 -1.91
CA PRO A 181 -20.10 9.04 -1.70
C PRO A 181 -19.82 8.92 -0.19
N ARG A 182 -18.93 8.02 0.19
CA ARG A 182 -18.50 7.95 1.60
C ARG A 182 -17.57 9.13 1.84
N GLU A 183 -17.96 10.02 2.75
CA GLU A 183 -17.05 11.01 3.30
C GLU A 183 -15.80 10.30 3.86
N PRO A 184 -14.59 10.77 3.54
CA PRO A 184 -13.38 10.23 4.13
C PRO A 184 -13.47 10.33 5.66
N ARG A 185 -13.18 9.22 6.34
CA ARG A 185 -13.13 9.21 7.81
C ARG A 185 -12.09 10.24 8.27
N PRO A 186 -12.46 11.24 9.10
CA PRO A 186 -11.48 12.15 9.67
C PRO A 186 -10.49 11.36 10.53
N ALA A 187 -9.20 11.70 10.40
CA ALA A 187 -8.09 11.06 11.08
C ALA A 187 -8.09 11.31 12.59
#